data_AF-A0A3D3B052-F1
#
_entry.id   AF-A0A3D3B052-F1
#
_cell.length_a   1.000
_cell.length_b   1.000
_cell.length_c   1.000
_cell.angle_alpha   90.00
_cell.angle_beta   90.00
_cell.angle_gamma   90.00
#
_symmetry.space_group_name_H-M   'P 1'
#
loop_
_entity.id
_entity.type
_entity.pdbx_description
1 polymer ?
#
loop_
_entity_poly.entity_id
_entity_poly.type
_entity_poly.pdbx_seq_one_letter_code
_entity_poly.pdbx_strand_id
1 'polypeptide(L)' 'LFGDEEVLPVRSHPIQTAADFRFIYRGYDLEVTRAPSGWRVGVYPRTADLPILRRSEVYACDSDGAIVEAKGRVDGALRL' A
#
# COMPACT_ATOMS: atom_id res chain seq x y z
N LEU A 1 -44.39 4.94 -11.69
CA LEU A 1 -43.81 3.82 -12.46
C LEU A 1 -42.35 4.22 -12.70
N PHE A 2 -41.47 4.10 -11.70
CA PHE A 2 -40.66 2.93 -11.36
C PHE A 2 -39.69 2.49 -12.49
N GLY A 3 -38.39 2.59 -12.18
CA GLY A 3 -37.30 1.78 -12.74
C GLY A 3 -36.65 2.34 -14.01
N ASP A 4 -35.34 2.46 -14.18
CA ASP A 4 -34.17 2.03 -13.40
C ASP A 4 -32.99 2.87 -13.95
N GLU A 5 -32.52 3.90 -13.24
CA GLU A 5 -31.22 4.51 -13.55
C GLU A 5 -30.16 3.81 -12.69
N GLU A 6 -29.89 2.55 -13.06
CA GLU A 6 -28.75 1.80 -12.53
C GLU A 6 -27.47 2.40 -13.12
N VAL A 7 -26.87 3.35 -12.41
CA VAL A 7 -25.50 3.81 -12.68
C VAL A 7 -24.63 3.50 -11.47
N LEU A 8 -24.15 2.26 -11.39
CA LEU A 8 -22.95 1.87 -10.67
C LEU A 8 -22.26 0.73 -11.45
N PRO A 9 -20.93 0.56 -11.41
CA PRO A 9 -19.98 1.19 -10.50
C PRO A 9 -19.01 2.12 -11.23
N VAL A 10 -18.48 3.09 -10.46
CA VAL A 10 -17.26 3.81 -10.79
C VAL A 10 -16.19 2.80 -11.19
N ARG A 11 -15.95 2.67 -12.50
CA ARG A 11 -14.76 1.98 -13.01
C ARG A 11 -13.61 2.90 -12.68
N SER A 12 -13.04 2.67 -11.51
CA SER A 12 -11.77 3.22 -11.05
C SER A 12 -10.70 2.85 -12.08
N HIS A 13 -10.53 3.71 -13.10
CA HIS A 13 -9.39 3.60 -13.98
C HIS A 13 -8.18 3.97 -13.13
N PRO A 14 -7.17 3.10 -13.07
CA PRO A 14 -6.00 3.31 -12.23
C PRO A 14 -5.36 4.63 -12.65
N ILE A 15 -5.16 5.52 -11.68
CA ILE A 15 -4.34 6.74 -11.83
C ILE A 15 -2.89 6.25 -11.98
N GLN A 16 -2.54 5.77 -13.18
CA GLN A 16 -1.22 5.27 -13.55
C GLN A 16 -0.39 6.45 -14.06
N THR A 17 0.25 7.19 -13.14
CA THR A 17 1.54 7.89 -13.40
C THR A 17 2.13 8.38 -12.08
N ALA A 18 2.59 7.47 -11.22
CA ALA A 18 3.07 7.82 -9.88
C ALA A 18 4.29 7.00 -9.43
N ALA A 19 5.26 6.74 -10.32
CA ALA A 19 6.50 5.99 -10.00
C ALA A 19 6.23 4.80 -9.07
N ASP A 20 5.25 3.99 -9.44
CA ASP A 20 4.79 2.85 -8.67
C ASP A 20 5.76 1.71 -8.86
N PHE A 21 6.65 1.48 -7.89
CA PHE A 21 7.51 0.32 -7.89
C PHE A 21 7.27 -0.53 -6.65
N ARG A 22 7.35 -1.82 -6.88
CA ARG A 22 7.01 -2.85 -5.91
C ARG A 22 8.21 -3.75 -5.70
N PHE A 23 8.53 -4.06 -4.45
CA PHE A 23 9.62 -4.97 -4.12
C PHE A 23 9.30 -5.80 -2.89
N ILE A 24 10.03 -6.90 -2.74
CA ILE A 24 9.79 -7.86 -1.66
C ILE A 24 10.79 -7.61 -0.53
N TYR A 25 10.30 -7.60 0.69
CA TYR A 25 11.12 -7.51 1.90
C TYR A 25 10.59 -8.46 2.97
N ARG A 26 11.42 -9.43 3.38
CA ARG A 26 11.09 -10.44 4.42
C ARG A 26 9.73 -11.14 4.22
N GLY A 27 9.38 -11.46 2.97
CA GLY A 27 8.10 -12.11 2.64
C GLY A 27 6.91 -11.15 2.56
N TYR A 28 7.10 -9.87 2.88
CA TYR A 28 6.14 -8.81 2.58
C TYR A 28 6.43 -8.21 1.22
N ASP A 29 5.37 -7.66 0.67
CA ASP A 29 5.39 -6.88 -0.53
C ASP A 29 5.23 -5.40 -0.18
N LEU A 30 6.16 -4.59 -0.66
CA LEU A 30 6.23 -3.16 -0.44
C LEU A 30 5.87 -2.45 -1.74
N GLU A 31 4.71 -1.82 -1.76
CA GLU A 31 4.22 -1.02 -2.88
C GLU A 31 4.51 0.45 -2.60
N VAL A 32 5.45 1.04 -3.34
CA VAL A 32 5.81 2.45 -3.21
C VAL A 32 5.05 3.24 -4.26
N THR A 33 4.22 4.19 -3.84
CA THR A 33 3.38 5.02 -4.71
C THR A 33 3.58 6.50 -4.40
N ARG A 34 3.66 7.35 -5.42
CA ARG A 34 3.62 8.81 -5.23
C ARG A 34 2.20 9.25 -4.85
N ALA A 35 2.08 9.96 -3.72
CA ALA A 35 0.84 10.55 -3.24
C ALA A 35 0.84 12.08 -3.43
N PRO A 36 -0.33 12.76 -3.44
CA PRO A 36 -0.39 14.22 -3.58
C PRO A 36 0.43 14.99 -2.52
N SER A 37 0.55 14.43 -1.32
CA SER A 37 1.27 15.01 -0.18
C SER A 37 2.68 14.44 0.05
N GLY A 38 3.18 13.55 -0.82
CA GLY A 38 4.48 12.90 -0.62
C GLY A 38 4.55 11.51 -1.24
N TRP A 39 5.00 10.54 -0.47
CA TRP A 39 5.10 9.14 -0.84
C TRP A 39 4.31 8.28 0.12
N ARG A 40 3.71 7.23 -0.44
CA ARG A 40 3.01 6.19 0.30
C ARG A 40 3.71 4.86 0.08
N VAL A 41 3.86 4.07 1.15
CA VAL A 41 4.31 2.68 1.04
C VAL A 41 3.26 1.76 1.65
N GLY A 42 2.64 0.95 0.80
CA GLY A 42 1.78 -0.16 1.20
C GLY A 42 2.61 -1.39 1.55
N VAL A 43 2.23 -2.11 2.60
CA VAL A 43 2.92 -3.29 3.13
C VAL A 43 1.95 -4.46 3.20
N TYR A 44 2.17 -5.47 2.36
CA TYR A 44 1.23 -6.59 2.20
C TYR A 44 1.92 -7.93 2.44
N PRO A 45 1.42 -8.78 3.35
CA PRO A 45 1.99 -10.12 3.53
C PRO A 45 1.75 -10.97 2.27
N ARG A 46 2.77 -11.69 1.80
CA ARG A 46 2.62 -12.59 0.64
C ARG A 46 2.06 -13.96 0.99
N THR A 47 2.11 -14.34 2.27
CA THR A 47 1.63 -15.62 2.78
C THR A 47 0.77 -15.39 4.01
N ALA A 48 -0.19 -16.30 4.26
CA ALA A 48 -1.07 -16.23 5.42
C ALA A 48 -0.35 -16.48 6.77
N ASP A 49 0.89 -16.98 6.72
CA ASP A 49 1.75 -17.23 7.87
C ASP A 49 2.37 -15.93 8.43
N LEU A 50 2.35 -14.84 7.65
CA LEU A 50 2.92 -13.57 8.07
C LEU A 50 1.93 -12.73 8.88
N PRO A 51 2.39 -12.04 9.94
CA PRO A 51 1.53 -11.21 10.76
C PRO A 51 0.92 -10.06 9.95
N ILE A 52 -0.40 -9.90 10.09
CA ILE A 52 -1.14 -8.79 9.48
C ILE A 52 -0.83 -7.52 10.25
N LEU A 53 -0.24 -6.54 9.57
CA LEU A 53 0.06 -5.24 10.14
C LEU A 53 -1.23 -4.45 10.40
N ARG A 54 -1.37 -3.89 11.61
CA ARG A 54 -2.48 -2.98 11.96
C ARG A 54 -2.51 -1.71 11.08
N ARG A 55 -1.35 -1.27 10.59
CA ARG A 55 -1.18 -0.09 9.76
C ARG A 55 -0.24 -0.41 8.60
N SER A 56 -0.82 -1.01 7.56
CA SER A 56 -0.13 -1.46 6.35
C SER A 56 0.30 -0.32 5.43
N GLU A 57 -0.04 0.93 5.72
CA GLU A 57 0.34 2.08 4.89
C GLU A 57 1.20 3.07 5.68
N VAL A 58 2.34 3.42 5.10
CA VAL A 58 3.27 4.45 5.57
C VAL A 58 3.16 5.66 4.65
N TYR A 59 3.24 6.86 5.21
CA TYR A 59 3.30 8.10 4.45
C TYR A 59 4.50 8.92 4.90
N ALA A 60 5.30 9.42 3.95
CA ALA A 60 6.39 10.36 4.24
C ALA A 60 6.57 11.35 3.10
N CYS A 61 7.32 12.43 3.34
CA CYS A 61 7.63 13.42 2.30
C CYS A 61 8.58 12.86 1.22
N ASP A 62 9.43 11.91 1.60
CA ASP A 62 10.48 11.30 0.78
C ASP A 62 10.24 9.79 0.64
N SER A 63 10.62 9.21 -0.50
CA SER A 63 10.43 7.77 -0.76
C SER A 63 11.27 6.91 0.17
N ASP A 64 12.52 7.29 0.40
CA ASP A 64 13.43 6.57 1.28
C ASP A 64 12.91 6.51 2.71
N GLY A 65 12.46 7.65 3.26
CA GLY A 65 11.86 7.71 4.59
C GLY A 65 10.63 6.81 4.73
N ALA A 66 9.75 6.81 3.72
CA ALA A 66 8.58 5.94 3.71
C ALA A 66 8.97 4.45 3.64
N ILE A 67 10.00 4.11 2.86
CA ILE A 67 10.52 2.74 2.74
C ILE A 67 11.17 2.28 4.05
N VAL A 68 11.98 3.13 4.70
CA VAL A 68 12.66 2.82 5.96
C VAL A 68 11.64 2.57 7.07
N GLU A 69 10.63 3.44 7.19
CA GLU A 69 9.57 3.24 8.17
C GLU A 69 8.74 1.97 7.88
N ALA A 70 8.46 1.67 6.61
CA ALA A 70 7.76 0.45 6.22
C ALA A 70 8.55 -0.81 6.57
N LYS A 71 9.86 -0.83 6.31
CA LYS A 71 10.76 -1.91 6.72
C LYS A 71 10.77 -2.07 8.24
N GLY A 72 10.87 -0.96 8.99
CA GLY A 72 10.81 -0.98 10.45
C GLY A 72 9.53 -1.61 11.00
N ARG A 73 8.38 -1.39 10.35
CA ARG A 73 7.12 -2.05 10.71
C ARG A 73 7.15 -3.56 10.46
N VAL A 74 7.70 -3.98 9.32
CA VAL A 74 7.88 -5.40 9.01
C VAL A 74 8.81 -6.07 10.04
N ASP A 75 9.96 -5.47 10.32
CA ASP A 75 10.91 -5.99 11.31
C ASP A 75 10.29 -6.05 12.72
N GLY A 76 9.48 -5.05 13.10
CA GLY A 76 8.75 -5.05 14.36
C GLY A 76 7.68 -6.14 14.45
N ALA A 77 6.95 -6.39 13.36
CA ALA A 77 5.91 -7.43 13.32
C ALA A 77 6.47 -8.85 13.36
N LEU A 78 7.65 -9.08 12.77
CA LEU A 78 8.32 -10.38 12.76
C LEU A 78 9.09 -10.69 14.06
N ARG A 79 9.21 -9.72 14.97
CA ARG A 79 9.88 -9.89 16.27
C ARG A 79 8.92 -10.26 17.41
N LEU A 80 7.61 -10.20 17.15
CA LEU A 80 6.54 -10.61 18.07
C LEU A 80 6.32 -12.12 17.99
#